data_AF-A0A7J6FES7-F1
#
_entry.id   AF-A0A7J6FES7-F1
#
_cell.length_a   1.000
_cell.length_b   1.000
_cell.length_c   1.000
_cell.angle_alpha   90.00
_cell.angle_beta   90.00
_cell.angle_gamma   90.00
#
_symmetry.space_group_name_H-M   'P 1'
#
loop_
_entity.id
_entity.type
_entity.pdbx_description
1 polymer ?
#
loop_
_entity_poly.entity_id
_entity_poly.type
_entity_poly.pdbx_seq_one_letter_code
_entity_poly.pdbx_strand_id
1 'polypeptide(L)'
;MMIQLGTSESFSITSLLTKLTISSQSPLTLHLQILLFGIWNARNSILFKNIILLTMWKKLWSIICRNTVLLNTPNNTQHSEATPIPHTSHQHLPPSLSPDTPALFVDAAIDHHNGLTGAGFVFKRGYQTVLASQYRRLPGVVSPIFSEGQALLQSLKWCIDSQFSPQVVFSDCLNLVSKVNGDWQDNSAISGLVSRIRMLLSNFPGASLQFLPRQFNMDAHNHAREALRSGEVS
;
A
#
# COMPACT_ATOMS: atom_id res chain seq x y z
N MET A 1 28.04 35.45 -21.31
CA MET A 1 26.79 36.16 -21.64
C MET A 1 25.80 35.15 -22.22
N MET A 2 24.52 35.36 -21.94
CA MET A 2 23.37 34.44 -21.87
C MET A 2 23.02 33.47 -23.04
N ILE A 3 22.58 32.25 -22.65
CA ILE A 3 21.34 31.45 -22.92
C ILE A 3 20.93 31.22 -24.43
N GLN A 4 20.46 30.06 -24.92
CA GLN A 4 19.24 29.33 -24.50
C GLN A 4 19.06 27.91 -25.07
N LEU A 5 18.40 27.09 -24.23
CA LEU A 5 17.98 25.68 -24.40
C LEU A 5 16.87 25.49 -25.44
N GLY A 6 16.90 24.33 -26.13
CA GLY A 6 15.77 23.78 -26.88
C GLY A 6 15.28 22.49 -26.25
N THR A 7 14.07 22.54 -25.67
CA THR A 7 13.40 21.47 -24.90
C THR A 7 12.65 20.48 -25.79
N SER A 8 12.88 19.18 -25.60
CA SER A 8 12.03 18.10 -26.11
C SER A 8 10.82 17.88 -25.18
N GLU A 9 9.67 18.45 -25.52
CA GLU A 9 8.42 18.24 -24.78
C GLU A 9 7.86 16.82 -25.04
N SER A 10 7.93 15.94 -24.04
CA SER A 10 7.11 14.73 -23.98
C SER A 10 5.74 15.09 -23.39
N PHE A 11 4.71 15.12 -24.24
CA PHE A 11 3.35 15.51 -23.86
C PHE A 11 2.69 14.45 -22.96
N SER A 12 2.63 14.71 -21.66
CA SER A 12 1.82 13.94 -20.72
C SER A 12 0.33 14.21 -20.93
N ILE A 13 -0.52 13.19 -20.90
CA ILE A 13 -2.00 13.32 -20.99
C ILE A 13 -2.52 14.26 -19.89
N THR A 14 -1.89 14.29 -18.72
CA THR A 14 -2.20 15.27 -17.67
C THR A 14 -1.85 16.69 -18.08
N SER A 15 -0.71 16.90 -18.77
CA SER A 15 -0.35 18.22 -19.33
C SER A 15 -1.31 18.66 -20.44
N LEU A 16 -1.83 17.71 -21.23
CA LEU A 16 -2.83 17.97 -22.26
C LEU A 16 -4.18 18.36 -21.64
N LEU A 17 -4.60 17.66 -20.58
CA LEU A 17 -5.81 17.96 -19.82
C LEU A 17 -5.72 19.32 -19.11
N THR A 18 -4.58 19.66 -18.51
CA THR A 18 -4.37 20.97 -17.86
C THR A 18 -4.24 22.09 -18.90
N LYS A 19 -3.57 21.88 -20.04
CA LYS A 19 -3.52 22.85 -21.16
C LYS A 19 -4.91 23.07 -21.78
N LEU A 20 -5.76 22.04 -21.87
CA LEU A 20 -7.15 22.15 -22.34
C LEU A 20 -8.07 22.86 -21.33
N THR A 21 -7.88 22.65 -20.02
CA THR A 21 -8.64 23.33 -18.96
C THR A 21 -8.36 24.84 -18.90
N ILE A 22 -7.15 25.28 -19.26
CA ILE A 22 -6.76 26.69 -19.20
C ILE A 22 -7.09 27.45 -20.51
N SER A 23 -7.31 26.74 -21.63
CA SER A 23 -7.41 27.37 -22.96
C SER A 23 -8.79 27.31 -23.66
N SER A 24 -9.84 26.72 -23.07
CA SER A 24 -11.11 26.60 -23.80
C SER A 24 -12.32 26.45 -22.88
N GLN A 25 -13.18 27.46 -22.84
CA GLN A 25 -14.57 27.33 -22.40
C GLN A 25 -15.48 26.81 -23.55
N SER A 26 -14.96 26.02 -24.49
CA SER A 26 -15.83 25.42 -25.51
C SER A 26 -16.53 24.17 -24.96
N PRO A 27 -17.82 23.96 -25.26
CA PRO A 27 -18.55 22.78 -24.79
C PRO A 27 -17.90 21.47 -25.24
N LEU A 28 -17.17 21.43 -26.35
CA LEU A 28 -16.49 20.23 -26.86
C LEU A 28 -15.38 19.72 -25.93
N THR A 29 -14.66 20.60 -25.24
CA THR A 29 -13.61 20.20 -24.30
C THR A 29 -14.16 19.56 -23.03
N LEU A 30 -15.35 19.98 -22.58
CA LEU A 30 -16.05 19.34 -21.47
C LEU A 30 -16.54 17.93 -21.83
N HIS A 31 -17.08 17.75 -23.04
CA HIS A 31 -17.52 16.44 -23.52
C HIS A 31 -16.35 15.44 -23.58
N LEU A 32 -15.17 15.86 -24.04
CA LEU A 32 -13.98 15.02 -24.06
C LEU A 32 -13.47 14.67 -22.65
N GLN A 33 -13.52 15.62 -21.71
CA GLN A 33 -13.16 15.36 -20.31
C GLN A 33 -14.10 14.34 -19.65
N ILE A 34 -15.41 14.47 -19.87
CA ILE A 34 -16.42 13.52 -19.38
C ILE A 34 -16.20 12.13 -19.97
N LEU A 35 -15.87 12.05 -21.26
CA LEU A 35 -15.66 10.79 -21.97
C LEU A 35 -14.38 10.08 -21.48
N LEU A 36 -13.30 10.82 -21.28
CA LEU A 36 -12.04 10.29 -20.70
C LEU A 36 -12.22 9.85 -19.25
N PHE A 37 -12.95 10.63 -18.44
CA PHE A 37 -13.30 10.25 -17.06
C PHE A 37 -14.19 9.00 -17.04
N GLY A 38 -15.16 8.91 -17.94
CA GLY A 38 -16.04 7.73 -18.09
C GLY A 38 -15.27 6.46 -18.42
N ILE A 39 -14.32 6.52 -19.36
CA ILE A 39 -13.47 5.38 -19.72
C ILE A 39 -12.58 4.96 -18.54
N TRP A 40 -11.97 5.93 -17.85
CA TRP A 40 -11.14 5.66 -16.68
C TRP A 40 -11.97 5.02 -15.54
N ASN A 41 -13.15 5.56 -15.26
CA ASN A 41 -14.05 5.05 -14.24
C ASN A 41 -14.57 3.64 -14.59
N ALA A 42 -14.91 3.39 -15.85
CA ALA A 42 -15.31 2.06 -16.32
C ALA A 42 -14.19 1.02 -16.16
N ARG A 43 -12.96 1.37 -16.54
CA ARG A 43 -11.78 0.50 -16.39
C ARG A 43 -11.49 0.19 -14.92
N ASN A 44 -11.60 1.17 -14.05
CA ASN A 44 -11.43 0.99 -12.61
C ASN A 44 -12.58 0.17 -12.00
N SER A 45 -13.82 0.39 -12.42
CA SER A 45 -14.97 -0.39 -11.96
C SER A 45 -14.80 -1.88 -12.26
N ILE A 46 -14.22 -2.25 -13.41
CA ILE A 46 -13.96 -3.65 -13.78
C ILE A 46 -12.84 -4.26 -12.90
N LEU A 47 -11.76 -3.53 -12.65
CA LEU A 47 -10.67 -3.97 -11.76
C LEU A 47 -11.15 -4.16 -10.31
N PHE A 48 -11.95 -3.24 -9.79
CA PHE A 48 -12.40 -3.26 -8.39
C PHE A 48 -13.62 -4.17 -8.16
N LYS A 49 -14.48 -4.41 -9.16
CA LYS A 49 -15.57 -5.41 -9.07
C LYS A 49 -15.05 -6.86 -9.04
N ASN A 50 -13.96 -7.16 -9.75
CA ASN A 50 -13.31 -8.47 -9.67
C ASN A 50 -12.65 -8.74 -8.30
N ILE A 51 -12.16 -7.69 -7.63
CA ILE A 51 -11.65 -7.79 -6.25
C ILE A 51 -12.80 -8.01 -5.25
N ILE A 52 -14.00 -7.45 -5.50
CA ILE A 52 -15.21 -7.74 -4.70
C ILE A 52 -15.62 -9.21 -4.85
N LEU A 53 -15.57 -9.78 -6.06
CA LEU A 53 -15.82 -11.22 -6.25
C LEU A 53 -14.79 -12.09 -5.51
N LEU A 54 -13.50 -11.74 -5.59
CA LEU A 54 -12.42 -12.49 -4.93
C LEU A 54 -12.47 -12.38 -3.40
N THR A 55 -12.82 -11.20 -2.86
CA THR A 55 -13.01 -10.99 -1.42
C THR A 55 -14.28 -11.66 -0.90
N MET A 56 -15.35 -11.70 -1.70
CA MET A 56 -16.58 -12.43 -1.38
C MET A 56 -16.34 -13.94 -1.36
N TRP A 57 -15.60 -14.50 -2.32
CA TRP A 57 -15.23 -15.93 -2.34
C TRP A 57 -14.32 -16.30 -1.17
N LYS A 58 -13.34 -15.45 -0.81
CA LYS A 58 -12.49 -15.63 0.39
C LYS A 58 -13.31 -15.61 1.68
N LYS A 59 -14.33 -14.75 1.77
CA LYS A 59 -15.26 -14.67 2.92
C LYS A 59 -16.19 -15.88 2.98
N LEU A 60 -16.71 -16.35 1.83
CA LEU A 60 -17.54 -17.55 1.73
C LEU A 60 -16.76 -18.80 2.13
N TRP A 61 -15.51 -18.93 1.64
CA TRP A 61 -14.60 -20.01 1.98
C TRP A 61 -14.28 -20.03 3.49
N SER A 62 -14.02 -18.87 4.10
CA SER A 62 -13.81 -18.75 5.55
C SER A 62 -15.03 -19.18 6.38
N ILE A 63 -16.25 -19.01 5.88
CA ILE A 63 -17.49 -19.43 6.56
C ILE A 63 -17.67 -20.94 6.43
N ILE A 64 -17.45 -21.50 5.24
CA ILE A 64 -17.51 -22.94 4.98
C ILE A 64 -16.47 -23.68 5.85
N CYS A 65 -15.22 -23.20 5.89
CA CYS A 65 -14.17 -23.78 6.72
C CYS A 65 -14.47 -23.72 8.24
N ARG A 66 -15.16 -22.67 8.71
CA ARG A 66 -15.58 -22.60 10.13
C ARG A 66 -16.66 -23.63 10.47
N ASN A 67 -17.59 -23.89 9.57
CA ASN A 67 -18.69 -24.83 9.81
C ASN A 67 -18.24 -26.30 9.65
N THR A 68 -17.23 -26.58 8.82
CA THR A 68 -16.69 -27.94 8.66
C THR A 68 -15.86 -28.41 9.86
N VAL A 69 -15.29 -27.49 10.65
CA VAL A 69 -14.49 -27.82 11.84
C VAL A 69 -15.36 -28.13 13.07
N LEU A 70 -16.62 -27.71 13.09
CA LEU A 70 -17.56 -28.01 14.19
C LEU A 70 -18.36 -29.32 14.03
N LEU A 71 -18.28 -29.98 12.87
CA LEU A 71 -18.95 -31.27 12.62
C LEU A 71 -18.00 -32.48 12.58
N ASN A 72 -16.69 -32.26 12.62
CA ASN A 72 -15.69 -33.32 12.62
C ASN A 72 -14.94 -33.37 13.97
N THR A 73 -15.65 -33.63 15.06
CA THR A 73 -15.07 -34.32 16.22
C THR A 73 -14.93 -35.80 15.86
N PRO A 74 -13.72 -36.37 15.77
CA PRO A 74 -13.56 -37.80 15.62
C PRO A 74 -13.71 -38.45 17.00
N ASN A 75 -14.80 -39.19 17.20
CA ASN A 75 -14.80 -40.28 18.15
C ASN A 75 -13.83 -41.35 17.64
N ASN A 76 -13.02 -41.84 18.58
CA ASN A 76 -12.02 -42.88 18.46
C ASN A 76 -12.47 -44.08 17.60
N THR A 77 -11.52 -44.67 16.84
CA THR A 77 -11.16 -46.12 16.81
C THR A 77 -10.69 -46.58 15.40
N GLN A 78 -9.39 -46.89 15.33
CA GLN A 78 -8.68 -47.90 14.52
C GLN A 78 -8.65 -47.91 12.97
N HIS A 79 -7.40 -48.14 12.51
CA HIS A 79 -6.94 -48.88 11.32
C HIS A 79 -7.55 -48.54 9.95
N SER A 80 -6.77 -47.92 9.07
CA SER A 80 -6.10 -48.64 7.97
C SER A 80 -5.35 -47.69 7.03
N GLU A 81 -4.28 -48.26 6.51
CA GLU A 81 -3.28 -47.80 5.57
C GLU A 81 -3.88 -47.34 4.23
N ALA A 82 -3.57 -46.11 3.81
CA ALA A 82 -3.58 -45.69 2.40
C ALA A 82 -2.80 -44.37 2.24
N THR A 83 -1.69 -44.45 1.50
CA THR A 83 -0.84 -43.35 1.05
C THR A 83 -1.63 -42.27 0.31
N PRO A 84 -1.39 -40.96 0.59
CA PRO A 84 -1.76 -39.91 -0.34
C PRO A 84 -0.55 -39.11 -0.85
N ILE A 85 -0.65 -38.82 -2.14
CA ILE A 85 0.20 -38.02 -3.03
C ILE A 85 0.41 -36.60 -2.46
N PRO A 86 1.58 -35.97 -2.64
CA PRO A 86 1.83 -34.62 -2.11
C PRO A 86 1.06 -33.58 -2.93
N HIS A 87 -0.11 -33.18 -2.44
CA HIS A 87 -0.78 -31.97 -2.86
C HIS A 87 -0.04 -30.77 -2.26
N THR A 88 0.79 -30.11 -3.05
CA THR A 88 1.50 -28.89 -2.67
C THR A 88 0.49 -27.75 -2.47
N SER A 89 -0.06 -27.64 -1.26
CA SER A 89 -0.67 -26.39 -0.80
C SER A 89 0.44 -25.36 -0.69
N HIS A 90 0.52 -24.43 -1.63
CA HIS A 90 1.27 -23.20 -1.46
C HIS A 90 0.60 -22.36 -0.37
N GLN A 91 0.85 -22.72 0.89
CA GLN A 91 0.69 -21.82 2.01
C GLN A 91 1.63 -20.65 1.73
N HIS A 92 1.09 -19.45 1.46
CA HIS A 92 1.89 -18.24 1.36
C HIS A 92 2.46 -17.95 2.75
N LEU A 93 3.63 -18.51 3.08
CA LEU A 93 4.39 -18.11 4.24
C LEU A 93 4.83 -16.63 4.08
N PRO A 94 4.96 -15.88 5.19
CA PRO A 94 5.62 -14.59 5.14
C PRO A 94 7.06 -14.74 4.64
N PRO A 95 7.66 -13.69 4.05
CA PRO A 95 9.09 -13.67 3.75
C PRO A 95 9.91 -14.11 4.97
N SER A 96 11.01 -14.83 4.75
CA SER A 96 11.89 -15.20 5.86
C SER A 96 12.54 -13.93 6.42
N LEU A 97 12.38 -13.70 7.73
CA LEU A 97 12.97 -12.59 8.46
C LEU A 97 13.67 -13.16 9.69
N SER A 98 14.93 -12.80 9.91
CA SER A 98 15.63 -13.30 11.10
C SER A 98 14.96 -12.73 12.37
N PRO A 99 14.93 -13.48 13.48
CA PRO A 99 14.30 -13.03 14.73
C PRO A 99 14.85 -11.70 15.24
N ASP A 100 16.10 -11.38 14.92
CA ASP A 100 16.80 -10.17 15.37
C ASP A 100 16.78 -9.02 14.35
N THR A 101 16.21 -9.20 13.15
CA THR A 101 16.20 -8.15 12.12
C THR A 101 15.33 -6.97 12.56
N PRO A 102 15.86 -5.74 12.67
CA PRO A 102 15.06 -4.55 12.87
C PRO A 102 14.22 -4.26 11.62
N ALA A 103 12.90 -4.28 11.76
CA ALA A 103 11.97 -4.15 10.64
C ALA A 103 10.88 -3.11 10.94
N LEU A 104 10.62 -2.25 9.96
CA LEU A 104 9.55 -1.25 10.00
C LEU A 104 8.38 -1.75 9.16
N PHE A 105 7.18 -1.72 9.72
CA PHE A 105 5.93 -2.11 9.07
C PHE A 105 5.08 -0.87 8.88
N VAL A 106 4.54 -0.64 7.69
CA VAL A 106 3.82 0.59 7.35
C VAL A 106 2.54 0.28 6.60
N ASP A 107 1.48 1.03 6.89
CA ASP A 107 0.19 0.97 6.20
C ASP A 107 -0.50 2.34 6.21
N ALA A 108 -1.41 2.55 5.26
CA ALA A 108 -2.32 3.68 5.27
C ALA A 108 -3.80 3.28 5.26
N ALA A 109 -4.61 4.08 5.94
CA ALA A 109 -6.06 4.02 5.88
C ALA A 109 -6.59 5.35 5.33
N ILE A 110 -7.69 5.30 4.61
CA ILE A 110 -8.31 6.49 4.01
C ILE A 110 -9.72 6.66 4.57
N ASP A 111 -10.04 7.89 4.94
CA ASP A 111 -11.39 8.36 5.18
C ASP A 111 -11.77 9.37 4.10
N HIS A 112 -12.50 8.90 3.09
CA HIS A 112 -12.97 9.74 1.98
C HIS A 112 -14.00 10.78 2.41
N HIS A 113 -14.78 10.51 3.46
CA HIS A 113 -15.82 11.42 3.93
C HIS A 113 -15.19 12.66 4.56
N ASN A 114 -14.20 12.43 5.42
CA ASN A 114 -13.54 13.51 6.15
C ASN A 114 -12.28 14.04 5.43
N GLY A 115 -11.90 13.44 4.30
CA GLY A 115 -10.70 13.82 3.56
C GLY A 115 -9.42 13.61 4.38
N LEU A 116 -9.36 12.51 5.15
CA LEU A 116 -8.24 12.20 6.03
C LEU A 116 -7.50 10.93 5.59
N THR A 117 -6.19 10.94 5.79
CA THR A 117 -5.35 9.74 5.67
C THR A 117 -4.83 9.37 7.07
N GLY A 118 -5.09 8.15 7.52
CA GLY A 118 -4.45 7.58 8.70
C GLY A 118 -3.18 6.86 8.28
N ALA A 119 -2.05 7.18 8.90
CA ALA A 119 -0.79 6.48 8.73
C ALA A 119 -0.51 5.64 9.98
N GLY A 120 -0.19 4.36 9.79
CA GLY A 120 0.21 3.46 10.87
C GLY A 120 1.58 2.89 10.61
N PHE A 121 2.43 2.87 11.63
CA PHE A 121 3.75 2.27 11.53
C PHE A 121 4.22 1.60 12.83
N VAL A 122 4.86 0.44 12.68
CA VAL A 122 5.30 -0.42 13.77
C VAL A 122 6.75 -0.81 13.53
N PHE A 123 7.62 -0.50 14.48
CA PHE A 123 9.02 -0.93 14.48
C PHE A 123 9.16 -2.19 15.33
N LYS A 124 9.69 -3.25 14.74
CA LYS A 124 9.84 -4.56 15.37
C LYS A 124 11.28 -5.07 15.28
N ARG A 125 11.61 -6.00 16.17
CA ARG A 125 12.70 -6.95 16.04
C ARG A 125 12.09 -8.29 15.60
N GLY A 126 12.38 -8.71 14.36
CA GLY A 126 11.69 -9.81 13.70
C GLY A 126 10.19 -9.52 13.52
N TYR A 127 9.38 -10.58 13.37
CA TYR A 127 7.92 -10.44 13.24
C TYR A 127 7.20 -10.28 14.59
N GLN A 128 7.80 -10.77 15.68
CA GLN A 128 7.12 -11.00 16.95
C GLN A 128 7.30 -9.86 17.97
N THR A 129 8.47 -9.23 18.02
CA THR A 129 8.79 -8.27 19.09
C THR A 129 8.58 -6.84 18.63
N VAL A 130 7.49 -6.21 19.06
CA VAL A 130 7.26 -4.77 18.85
C VAL A 130 8.15 -3.98 19.79
N LEU A 131 8.99 -3.10 19.23
CA LEU A 131 9.85 -2.20 19.99
C LEU A 131 9.23 -0.82 20.16
N ALA A 132 8.55 -0.34 19.11
CA ALA A 132 7.80 0.90 19.13
C ALA A 132 6.71 0.87 18.06
N SER A 133 5.65 1.64 18.27
CA SER A 133 4.65 1.90 17.24
C SER A 133 4.11 3.30 17.37
N GLN A 134 3.65 3.84 16.25
CA GLN A 134 2.98 5.13 16.22
C GLN A 134 1.97 5.13 15.07
N TYR A 135 0.96 5.96 15.23
CA TYR A 135 0.02 6.29 14.19
C TYR A 135 -0.14 7.80 14.11
N ARG A 136 -0.47 8.32 12.93
CA ARG A 136 -0.67 9.74 12.69
C ARG A 136 -1.82 9.97 11.74
N ARG A 137 -2.64 10.96 12.04
CA ARG A 137 -3.64 11.47 11.11
C ARG A 137 -3.00 12.53 10.24
N LEU A 138 -3.17 12.40 8.93
CA LEU A 138 -2.64 13.30 7.92
C LEU A 138 -3.80 13.95 7.16
N PRO A 139 -3.74 15.26 6.88
CA PRO A 139 -4.76 15.93 6.09
C PRO A 139 -4.68 15.51 4.63
N GLY A 140 -5.86 15.42 4.00
CA GLY A 140 -6.02 15.18 2.58
C GLY A 140 -6.10 13.71 2.19
N VAL A 141 -6.81 13.48 1.09
CA VAL A 141 -6.91 12.19 0.40
C VAL A 141 -6.74 12.46 -1.09
N VAL A 142 -5.62 12.01 -1.65
CA VAL A 142 -5.34 12.17 -3.10
C VAL A 142 -5.63 10.87 -3.84
N SER A 143 -5.01 9.78 -3.41
CA SER A 143 -5.24 8.44 -3.94
C SER A 143 -4.69 7.38 -2.97
N PRO A 144 -5.15 6.12 -3.02
CA PRO A 144 -4.62 5.04 -2.20
C PRO A 144 -3.10 4.96 -2.20
N ILE A 145 -2.46 4.94 -3.37
CA ILE A 145 -1.00 4.87 -3.46
C ILE A 145 -0.29 6.11 -2.88
N PHE A 146 -0.92 7.28 -2.97
CA PHE A 146 -0.36 8.50 -2.40
C PHE A 146 -0.43 8.48 -0.87
N SER A 147 -1.55 8.02 -0.31
CA SER A 147 -1.72 7.83 1.13
C SER A 147 -0.73 6.80 1.69
N GLU A 148 -0.52 5.67 1.01
CA GLU A 148 0.52 4.69 1.34
C GLU A 148 1.92 5.32 1.31
N GLY A 149 2.22 6.11 0.28
CA GLY A 149 3.47 6.84 0.17
C GLY A 149 3.66 7.87 1.28
N GLN A 150 2.59 8.55 1.69
CA GLN A 150 2.63 9.49 2.81
C GLN A 150 2.89 8.76 4.12
N ALA A 151 2.25 7.62 4.37
CA ALA A 151 2.52 6.80 5.55
C ALA A 151 3.98 6.34 5.59
N LEU A 152 4.52 5.88 4.46
CA LEU A 152 5.94 5.50 4.34
C LEU A 152 6.89 6.69 4.56
N LEU A 153 6.59 7.85 3.98
CA LEU A 153 7.41 9.04 4.20
C LEU A 153 7.41 9.45 5.69
N GLN A 154 6.25 9.42 6.35
CA GLN A 154 6.13 9.81 7.75
C GLN A 154 6.78 8.80 8.70
N SER A 155 6.67 7.51 8.42
CA SER A 155 7.32 6.48 9.23
C SER A 155 8.84 6.54 9.15
N LEU A 156 9.40 6.84 7.97
CA LEU A 156 10.84 7.02 7.80
C LEU A 156 11.36 8.26 8.57
N LYS A 157 10.63 9.38 8.53
CA LYS A 157 10.95 10.55 9.37
C LYS A 157 10.93 10.20 10.84
N TRP A 158 9.88 9.52 11.28
CA TRP A 158 9.76 9.07 12.66
C TRP A 158 10.93 8.17 13.08
N CYS A 159 11.38 7.26 12.21
CA CYS A 159 12.56 6.45 12.48
C CYS A 159 13.82 7.30 12.66
N ILE A 160 14.04 8.30 11.81
CA ILE A 160 15.18 9.23 11.95
C ILE A 160 15.08 9.99 13.28
N ASP A 161 13.93 10.59 13.57
CA ASP A 161 13.69 11.40 14.78
C ASP A 161 13.85 10.58 16.07
N SER A 162 13.46 9.29 16.01
CA SER A 162 13.49 8.37 17.15
C SER A 162 14.75 7.50 17.19
N GLN A 163 15.73 7.75 16.32
CA GLN A 163 16.98 6.98 16.20
C GLN A 163 16.76 5.47 15.97
N PHE A 164 15.67 5.10 15.30
CA PHE A 164 15.44 3.74 14.82
C PHE A 164 16.04 3.55 13.44
N SER A 165 16.79 2.45 13.25
CA SER A 165 17.41 2.10 11.97
C SER A 165 16.86 0.78 11.44
N PRO A 166 15.82 0.79 10.59
CA PRO A 166 15.31 -0.45 9.98
C PRO A 166 16.32 -1.04 9.00
N GLN A 167 16.45 -2.36 9.00
CA GLN A 167 17.11 -3.12 7.92
C GLN A 167 16.12 -3.52 6.82
N VAL A 168 14.84 -3.67 7.17
CA VAL A 168 13.77 -3.95 6.21
C VAL A 168 12.58 -3.06 6.52
N VAL A 169 11.98 -2.50 5.47
CA VAL A 169 10.72 -1.76 5.53
C VAL A 169 9.68 -2.55 4.74
N PHE A 170 8.54 -2.84 5.36
CA PHE A 170 7.44 -3.59 4.78
C PHE A 170 6.24 -2.67 4.50
N SER A 171 5.67 -2.81 3.31
CA SER A 171 4.39 -2.21 2.91
C SER A 171 3.55 -3.27 2.20
N ASP A 172 2.23 -3.22 2.37
CA ASP A 172 1.30 -4.08 1.62
C ASP A 172 0.91 -3.50 0.24
N CYS A 173 1.51 -2.37 -0.15
CA CYS A 173 1.26 -1.71 -1.42
C CYS A 173 2.34 -2.06 -2.44
N LEU A 174 2.14 -3.17 -3.18
CA LEU A 174 3.09 -3.62 -4.21
C LEU A 174 3.42 -2.53 -5.24
N ASN A 175 2.44 -1.71 -5.64
CA ASN A 175 2.67 -0.63 -6.60
C ASN A 175 3.63 0.44 -6.04
N LEU A 176 3.46 0.83 -4.77
CA LEU A 176 4.38 1.76 -4.12
C LEU A 176 5.79 1.17 -4.02
N VAL A 177 5.91 -0.08 -3.55
CA VAL A 177 7.20 -0.79 -3.45
C VAL A 177 7.91 -0.82 -4.80
N SER A 178 7.22 -1.23 -5.86
CA SER A 178 7.79 -1.28 -7.21
C SER A 178 8.23 0.09 -7.73
N LYS A 179 7.46 1.16 -7.46
CA LYS A 179 7.83 2.52 -7.87
C LYS A 179 9.03 3.06 -7.10
N VAL A 180 9.14 2.77 -5.81
CA VAL A 180 10.25 3.24 -4.98
C VAL A 180 11.53 2.49 -5.33
N ASN A 181 11.47 1.17 -5.53
CA ASN A 181 12.65 0.34 -5.82
C ASN A 181 13.13 0.43 -7.28
N GLY A 182 12.24 0.71 -8.24
CA GLY A 182 12.62 0.87 -9.64
C GLY A 182 13.07 2.30 -9.98
N ASP A 183 13.47 2.51 -11.23
CA ASP A 183 13.83 3.84 -11.77
C ASP A 183 12.60 4.66 -12.20
N TRP A 184 11.43 4.34 -11.67
CA TRP A 184 10.19 5.01 -12.06
C TRP A 184 10.24 6.50 -11.69
N GLN A 185 10.04 7.36 -12.68
CA GLN A 185 9.81 8.79 -12.53
C GLN A 185 8.85 9.28 -13.61
N ASP A 186 8.00 10.23 -13.24
CA ASP A 186 7.13 10.97 -14.13
C ASP A 186 6.85 12.37 -13.56
N ASN A 187 6.08 13.20 -14.26
CA ASN A 187 5.74 14.55 -13.77
C ASN A 187 4.54 14.56 -12.80
N SER A 188 4.25 13.47 -12.09
CA SER A 188 3.13 13.37 -11.16
C SER A 188 3.51 13.70 -9.72
N ALA A 189 2.51 14.06 -8.90
CA ALA A 189 2.70 14.29 -7.47
C ALA A 189 3.28 13.05 -6.73
N ILE A 190 2.94 11.84 -7.20
CA ILE A 190 3.48 10.61 -6.63
C ILE A 190 4.96 10.41 -6.98
N SER A 191 5.47 10.95 -8.10
CA SER A 191 6.92 10.95 -8.38
C SER A 191 7.70 11.84 -7.42
N GLY A 192 7.21 13.05 -7.14
CA GLY A 192 7.82 13.92 -6.12
C GLY A 192 7.84 13.25 -4.73
N LEU A 193 6.75 12.54 -4.37
CA LEU A 193 6.68 11.78 -3.12
C LEU A 193 7.67 10.61 -3.09
N VAL A 194 7.77 9.83 -4.17
CA VAL A 194 8.73 8.73 -4.30
C VAL A 194 10.18 9.23 -4.18
N SER A 195 10.52 10.35 -4.82
CA SER A 195 11.86 10.94 -4.70
C SER A 195 12.21 11.31 -3.25
N ARG A 196 11.26 11.87 -2.50
CA ARG A 196 11.45 12.16 -1.07
C ARG A 196 11.59 10.90 -0.22
N ILE A 197 10.83 9.84 -0.54
CA ILE A 197 10.95 8.54 0.14
C ILE A 197 12.34 7.95 -0.09
N ARG A 198 12.83 7.93 -1.34
CA ARG A 198 14.18 7.44 -1.66
C ARG A 198 15.27 8.22 -0.90
N MET A 199 15.13 9.54 -0.82
CA MET A 199 16.04 10.40 -0.05
C MET A 199 16.00 10.10 1.46
N LEU A 200 14.84 9.75 2.03
CA LEU A 200 14.80 9.33 3.44
C LEU A 200 15.39 7.93 3.62
N LEU A 201 15.09 6.99 2.72
CA LEU A 201 15.67 5.64 2.75
C LEU A 201 17.20 5.65 2.68
N SER A 202 17.83 6.62 2.00
CA SER A 202 19.29 6.72 1.97
C SER A 202 19.94 7.03 3.33
N ASN A 203 19.16 7.42 4.34
CA ASN A 203 19.66 7.55 5.72
C ASN A 203 19.80 6.19 6.43
N PHE A 204 19.34 5.11 5.81
CA PHE A 204 19.42 3.75 6.33
C PHE A 204 20.20 2.86 5.34
N PRO A 205 21.54 2.94 5.32
CA PRO A 205 22.36 2.15 4.41
C PRO A 205 22.08 0.65 4.55
N GLY A 206 21.82 -0.02 3.43
CA GLY A 206 21.48 -1.45 3.40
C GLY A 206 20.03 -1.78 3.73
N ALA A 207 19.19 -0.79 4.06
CA ALA A 207 17.77 -1.03 4.25
C ALA A 207 17.09 -1.38 2.91
N SER A 208 16.17 -2.33 2.95
CA SER A 208 15.36 -2.72 1.78
C SER A 208 13.88 -2.42 1.99
N LEU A 209 13.20 -1.92 0.96
CA LEU A 209 11.74 -1.81 0.95
C LEU A 209 11.15 -3.04 0.26
N GLN A 210 10.27 -3.77 0.95
CA GLN A 210 9.72 -5.03 0.49
C GLN A 210 8.19 -5.05 0.59
N PHE A 211 7.58 -5.77 -0.35
CA PHE A 211 6.14 -6.03 -0.29
C PHE A 211 5.85 -7.12 0.74
N LEU A 212 4.86 -6.87 1.60
CA LEU A 212 4.36 -7.82 2.58
C LEU A 212 2.83 -7.95 2.44
N PRO A 213 2.27 -9.14 2.17
CA PRO A 213 0.83 -9.30 2.10
C PRO A 213 0.13 -8.79 3.37
N ARG A 214 -0.98 -8.06 3.21
CA ARG A 214 -1.72 -7.39 4.30
C ARG A 214 -2.00 -8.26 5.52
N GLN A 215 -2.27 -9.55 5.31
CA GLN A 215 -2.50 -10.53 6.39
C GLN A 215 -1.32 -10.63 7.39
N PHE A 216 -0.11 -10.28 6.96
CA PHE A 216 1.11 -10.23 7.78
C PHE A 216 1.47 -8.79 8.22
N ASN A 217 0.73 -7.78 7.74
CA ASN A 217 0.93 -6.36 8.05
C ASN A 217 -0.21 -5.78 8.92
N MET A 218 -0.94 -6.64 9.63
CA MET A 218 -2.18 -6.27 10.31
C MET A 218 -1.98 -5.24 11.44
N ASP A 219 -0.83 -5.24 12.11
CA ASP A 219 -0.56 -4.28 13.19
C ASP A 219 -0.48 -2.85 12.65
N ALA A 220 0.31 -2.62 11.59
CA ALA A 220 0.39 -1.33 10.92
C ALA A 220 -0.98 -0.91 10.37
N HIS A 221 -1.74 -1.87 9.80
CA HIS A 221 -3.09 -1.62 9.32
C HIS A 221 -4.06 -1.16 10.41
N ASN A 222 -4.02 -1.80 11.58
CA ASN A 222 -4.85 -1.43 12.71
C ASN A 222 -4.47 -0.04 13.24
N HIS A 223 -3.17 0.26 13.32
CA HIS A 223 -2.68 1.60 13.67
C HIS A 223 -3.15 2.68 12.68
N ALA A 224 -3.11 2.41 11.39
CA ALA A 224 -3.58 3.34 10.37
C ALA A 224 -5.08 3.63 10.53
N ARG A 225 -5.89 2.61 10.83
CA ARG A 225 -7.31 2.81 11.17
C ARG A 225 -7.52 3.56 12.47
N GLU A 226 -6.67 3.34 13.46
CA GLU A 226 -6.76 4.02 14.75
C GLU A 226 -6.49 5.52 14.61
N ALA A 227 -5.52 5.92 13.77
CA ALA A 227 -5.29 7.33 13.44
C ALA A 227 -6.54 8.05 12.90
N LEU A 228 -7.39 7.34 12.15
CA LEU A 228 -8.63 7.92 11.65
C LEU A 228 -9.68 8.07 12.74
N ARG A 229 -9.60 7.31 13.84
CA ARG A 229 -10.51 7.40 14.99
C ARG A 229 -10.05 8.41 16.03
N SER A 230 -8.75 8.52 16.27
CA SER A 230 -8.16 9.41 17.26
C SER A 230 -8.31 10.88 16.84
N GLY A 231 -9.04 11.70 17.62
CA GLY A 231 -9.36 13.10 17.29
C GLY A 231 -8.17 14.05 17.08
N GLU A 232 -6.93 13.64 17.35
CA GLU A 232 -5.75 14.49 17.30
C GLU A 232 -5.19 14.60 15.87
N VAL A 233 -5.20 15.82 15.35
CA VAL A 233 -4.46 16.22 14.15
C VAL A 233 -3.12 16.75 14.63
N SER A 234 -2.02 16.10 14.25
CA SER A 234 -0.65 16.55 14.56
C SER A 234 -0.12 17.50 13.50
#